data_AF-A0A1H3YQE1-F1
#
_entry.id   AF-A0A1H3YQE1-F1
#
_cell.length_a   1.000
_cell.length_b   1.000
_cell.length_c   1.000
_cell.angle_alpha   90.00
_cell.angle_beta   90.00
_cell.angle_gamma   90.00
#
_symmetry.space_group_name_H-M   'P 1'
#
loop_
_entity.id
_entity.type
_entity.pdbx_description
1 polymer ?
#
loop_
_entity_poly.entity_id
_entity_poly.type
_entity_poly.pdbx_seq_one_letter_code
_entity_poly.pdbx_strand_id
1 'polypeptide(L)' 'MAILHTAEIRDMTPAEREAELEELETELLNAKAVQAAGGMPENPSRVGELKKTIARIKTIQREEGDI' A
#
# COMPACT_ATOMS: atom_id res chain seq x y z
N MET A 1 9.34 4.66 -7.64
CA MET A 1 8.73 3.70 -8.57
C MET A 1 7.33 3.35 -8.03
N ALA A 2 6.42 2.85 -8.87
CA ALA A 2 5.11 2.42 -8.39
C ALA A 2 5.22 0.98 -7.89
N ILE A 3 4.64 0.67 -6.73
CA ILE A 3 4.53 -0.72 -6.22
C ILE A 3 3.47 -1.45 -7.04
N LEU A 4 2.31 -0.81 -7.24
CA LEU A 4 1.24 -1.24 -8.13
C LEU A 4 0.79 -0.09 -9.01
N HIS A 5 0.57 -0.35 -10.29
CA HIS A 5 -0.04 0.58 -11.23
C HIS A 5 -1.57 0.60 -11.09
N THR A 6 -2.16 1.72 -11.49
CA THR A 6 -3.60 1.95 -11.37
C THR A 6 -4.44 0.94 -12.17
N ALA A 7 -3.93 0.46 -13.30
CA ALA A 7 -4.61 -0.55 -14.11
C ALA A 7 -4.70 -1.88 -13.36
N GLU A 8 -3.59 -2.33 -12.78
CA GLU A 8 -3.51 -3.59 -12.02
C GLU A 8 -4.50 -3.60 -10.85
N ILE A 9 -4.64 -2.48 -10.13
CA ILE A 9 -5.58 -2.37 -9.01
C ILE A 9 -7.04 -2.41 -9.49
N ARG A 10 -7.34 -1.87 -10.67
CA ARG A 10 -8.71 -1.94 -11.23
C ARG A 10 -9.06 -3.33 -11.74
N ASP A 11 -8.07 -4.08 -12.22
CA ASP A 11 -8.24 -5.46 -12.68
C ASP A 11 -8.48 -6.45 -11.51
N MET A 12 -8.12 -6.07 -10.28
CA MET A 12 -8.40 -6.84 -9.06
C MET A 12 -9.90 -6.82 -8.72
N THR A 13 -10.38 -7.95 -8.18
CA THR A 13 -11.67 -8.05 -7.49
C THR A 13 -11.67 -7.28 -6.16
N PRO A 14 -12.83 -6.93 -5.58
CA PRO A 14 -12.89 -6.22 -4.29
C PRO A 14 -12.15 -6.95 -3.16
N ALA A 15 -12.24 -8.29 -3.12
CA ALA A 15 -11.55 -9.10 -2.13
C ALA A 15 -10.02 -9.11 -2.31
N GLU A 16 -9.54 -9.13 -3.57
CA GLU A 16 -8.11 -9.02 -3.87
C GLU A 16 -7.56 -7.65 -3.50
N ARG A 17 -8.31 -6.57 -3.77
CA ARG A 17 -7.91 -5.21 -3.35
C ARG A 17 -7.80 -5.10 -1.83
N GLU A 18 -8.72 -5.71 -1.09
CA GLU A 18 -8.70 -5.70 0.37
C GLU A 18 -7.51 -6.50 0.93
N ALA A 19 -7.26 -7.69 0.39
CA ALA A 19 -6.10 -8.50 0.78
C ALA A 19 -4.77 -7.76 0.51
N GLU A 20 -4.62 -7.20 -0.69
CA GLU A 20 -3.44 -6.41 -1.07
C GLU A 20 -3.29 -5.16 -0.17
N LEU A 21 -4.40 -4.52 0.19
CA LEU A 21 -4.39 -3.38 1.11
C LEU A 21 -3.85 -3.78 2.49
N GLU A 22 -4.32 -4.90 3.05
CA GLU A 22 -3.87 -5.40 4.36
C GLU A 22 -2.37 -5.75 4.35
N GLU A 23 -1.89 -6.36 3.26
CA GLU A 23 -0.46 -6.66 3.08
C GLU A 23 0.39 -5.39 3.06
N LEU A 24 0.00 -4.38 2.28
CA LEU A 24 0.74 -3.12 2.19
C LEU A 24 0.70 -2.33 3.50
N GLU A 25 -0.41 -2.36 4.23
CA GLU A 25 -0.52 -1.73 5.55
C GLU A 25 0.37 -2.43 6.58
N THR A 26 0.44 -3.76 6.53
CA THR A 26 1.35 -4.56 7.37
C THR A 26 2.82 -4.25 7.06
N GLU A 27 3.19 -4.16 5.79
CA GLU A 27 4.55 -3.77 5.39
C GLU A 27 4.89 -2.36 5.89
N LEU A 28 3.96 -1.40 5.75
CA LEU A 28 4.14 -0.04 6.22
C LEU A 28 4.30 0.03 7.75
N LEU A 29 3.56 -0.80 8.50
CA LEU A 29 3.69 -0.91 9.96
C LEU A 29 5.10 -1.38 10.34
N ASN A 30 5.59 -2.44 9.68
CA ASN A 30 6.92 -2.99 9.94
C ASN A 30 8.03 -1.96 9.61
N ALA A 31 7.92 -1.27 8.47
CA ALA A 31 8.88 -0.24 8.09
C ALA A 31 8.92 0.92 9.11
N LYS A 32 7.76 1.33 9.62
CA LYS A 32 7.67 2.33 10.69
C LYS A 32 8.27 1.84 12.01
N ALA A 33 8.08 0.57 12.36
CA ALA A 33 8.64 -0.01 13.58
C ALA A 33 10.18 0.01 13.56
N VAL A 34 10.79 -0.36 12.43
CA VAL A 34 12.25 -0.27 12.22
C VAL A 34 12.72 1.18 12.38
N GLN A 35 12.04 2.13 11.73
CA GLN A 35 12.37 3.55 11.84
C GLN A 35 12.26 4.08 13.28
N ALA A 36 11.22 3.67 14.01
CA ALA A 36 10.99 4.06 15.41
C ALA A 36 12.06 3.50 16.35
N ALA A 37 12.58 2.30 16.06
CA ALA A 37 13.70 1.71 16.78
C ALA A 37 15.07 2.36 16.45
N GLY A 38 15.09 3.39 15.60
CA GLY A 38 16.32 4.03 15.13
C GLY A 38 17.08 3.20 14.08
N GLY A 39 16.45 2.17 13.52
CA GLY A 39 17.03 1.37 12.44
C GLY A 39 17.12 2.17 11.14
N MET A 40 18.20 1.97 10.40
CA MET A 40 18.35 2.54 9.06
C MET A 40 17.44 1.76 8.10
N PRO A 41 16.50 2.42 7.38
CA PRO A 41 15.72 1.74 6.36
C PRO A 41 16.61 1.29 5.21
N GLU A 42 16.40 0.07 4.70
CA GLU A 42 17.11 -0.42 3.51
C GLU A 42 16.81 0.44 2.28
N ASN A 43 15.57 0.95 2.18
CA ASN A 43 15.15 1.88 1.15
C ASN A 43 14.26 3.00 1.76
N PRO A 44 14.79 4.22 1.94
CA PRO A 44 14.03 5.35 2.48
C PRO A 44 12.80 5.74 1.64
N SER A 45 12.83 5.50 0.33
CA SER A 45 11.71 5.81 -0.57
C SER A 45 10.53 4.87 -0.40
N ARG A 46 10.77 3.65 0.11
CA ARG A 46 9.75 2.58 0.21
C ARG A 46 8.53 3.00 1.03
N VAL A 47 8.73 3.68 2.16
CA VAL A 47 7.63 4.19 3.01
C VAL A 47 6.72 5.15 2.24
N GLY A 48 7.31 6.01 1.41
CA GLY A 48 6.55 6.95 0.58
C GLY A 48 5.76 6.25 -0.53
N GLU A 49 6.34 5.20 -1.11
CA GLU A 49 5.69 4.38 -2.15
C GLU A 49 4.53 3.55 -1.58
N LEU A 50 4.70 2.95 -0.40
CA LEU A 50 3.65 2.23 0.32
C LEU A 50 2.45 3.13 0.61
N LYS A 51 2.68 4.31 1.20
CA LYS A 51 1.61 5.28 1.50
C LYS A 51 0.82 5.68 0.25
N LYS A 52 1.52 5.94 -0.86
CA LYS A 52 0.87 6.31 -2.13
C LYS A 52 0.07 5.17 -2.73
N THR A 53 0.56 3.93 -2.63
CA THR A 53 -0.11 2.75 -3.17
C THR A 53 -1.36 2.42 -2.35
N ILE A 54 -1.27 2.44 -1.01
CA ILE A 54 -2.42 2.31 -0.09
C ILE A 54 -3.49 3.36 -0.41
N ALA A 55 -3.09 4.63 -0.57
CA ALA A 55 -4.04 5.69 -0.91
C ALA A 55 -4.73 5.42 -2.26
N ARG A 56 -3.98 4.93 -3.26
CA ARG A 56 -4.51 4.58 -4.58
C ARG A 56 -5.53 3.44 -4.51
N ILE A 57 -5.27 2.39 -3.73
CA ILE A 57 -6.22 1.28 -3.54
C ILE A 57 -7.50 1.80 -2.88
N LYS A 58 -7.40 2.55 -1.78
CA LYS A 58 -8.59 3.13 -1.09
C LYS A 58 -9.39 4.07 -1.99
N THR A 59 -8.72 4.83 -2.86
CA THR A 59 -9.39 5.65 -3.86
C THR A 59 -10.19 4.80 -4.84
N ILE A 60 -9.60 3.73 -5.37
CA ILE A 60 -10.28 2.82 -6.31
C ILE A 60 -11.42 2.07 -5.63
N GLN A 61 -11.23 1.56 -4.41
CA GLN A 61 -12.31 0.95 -3.63
C GLN A 61 -13.53 1.87 -3.52
N ARG A 62 -13.31 3.16 -3.27
CA ARG A 62 -14.38 4.17 -3.25
C ARG A 62 -14.97 4.45 -4.65
N GLU A 63 -14.15 4.47 -5.70
CA GLU A 63 -14.62 4.66 -7.09
C GLU A 63 -15.52 3.49 -7.55
N GLU A 64 -15.18 2.26 -7.18
CA GLU A 64 -15.85 1.02 -7.61
C GLU A 64 -17.02 0.63 -6.70
N GLY A 65 -17.19 1.31 -5.55
CA GLY A 65 -18.30 1.07 -4.61
C GLY A 65 -18.06 -0.10 -3.65
N ASP A 66 -16.80 -0.45 -3.40
CA ASP A 66 -16.40 -1.49 -2.45
C ASP A 66 -16.68 -1.07 -0.99
N ILE A 67 -16.73 0.25 -0.72
CA ILE A 67 -16.92 0.89 0.60
C ILE A 67 -17.86 2.09 0.57
#